data_AF-A0A2V9Z9T4-F1
#
_entry.id   AF-A0A2V9Z9T4-F1
#
_cell.length_a   1.000
_cell.length_b   1.000
_cell.length_c   1.000
_cell.angle_alpha   90.00
_cell.angle_beta   90.00
_cell.angle_gamma   90.00
#
_symmetry.space_group_name_H-M   'P 1'
#
loop_
_entity.id
_entity.type
_entity.pdbx_description
1 polymer ?
#
loop_
_entity_poly.entity_id
_entity_poly.type
_entity_poly.pdbx_seq_one_letter_code
_entity_poly.pdbx_strand_id
1 'polypeptide(L)' 'MDEDISAVAALIGDPTRARMLQALMGGIALPAGELAMCANVAPQTASA' A
#
# COMPACT_ATOMS: atom_id res chain seq x y z
N MET A 1 5.14 -20.74 16.60
CA MET A 1 6.04 -20.17 15.58
C MET A 1 5.96 -18.69 15.78
N ASP A 2 7.00 -18.08 16.34
CA ASP A 2 7.09 -16.62 16.36
C ASP A 2 7.51 -16.18 14.96
N GLU A 3 6.53 -16.11 14.06
CA GLU A 3 6.73 -15.52 12.75
C GLU A 3 7.06 -14.05 12.98
N ASP A 4 8.27 -13.63 12.59
CA ASP A 4 8.69 -12.25 12.73
C ASP A 4 7.87 -11.36 11.78
N ILE A 5 6.77 -10.81 12.31
CA ILE A 5 5.87 -9.92 11.60
C ILE A 5 6.39 -8.48 11.58
N SER A 6 7.51 -8.18 12.25
CA SER A 6 7.99 -6.80 12.40
C SER A 6 8.25 -6.13 11.06
N ALA A 7 8.81 -6.86 10.10
CA ALA A 7 9.06 -6.37 8.75
C ALA A 7 7.75 -6.00 8.03
N VAL A 8 6.75 -6.88 8.06
CA VAL A 8 5.45 -6.64 7.42
C VAL A 8 4.71 -5.49 8.11
N ALA A 9 4.71 -5.46 9.45
CA ALA A 9 4.11 -4.39 10.23
C ALA A 9 4.75 -3.04 9.93
N ALA A 10 6.07 -2.99 9.73
CA ALA A 10 6.78 -1.77 9.33
C ALA A 10 6.32 -1.28 7.93
N LEU A 11 6.07 -2.18 6.97
CA LEU A 11 5.56 -1.78 5.66
C LEU A 11 4.10 -1.31 5.71
N ILE A 12 3.27 -1.95 6.54
CA ILE A 12 1.87 -1.53 6.74
C ILE A 12 1.81 -0.17 7.45
N GLY A 13 2.77 0.10 8.35
CA GLY A 13 2.86 1.36 9.09
C GLY A 13 3.25 2.58 8.25
N ASP A 14 3.76 2.38 7.03
CA ASP A 14 4.00 3.48 6.09
C ASP A 14 2.66 4.08 5.62
N PRO A 15 2.41 5.40 5.79
CA PRO A 15 1.11 6.00 5.46
C PRO A 15 0.71 5.86 3.99
N THR A 16 1.67 5.91 3.07
CA THR A 16 1.41 5.78 1.63
C THR A 16 0.94 4.36 1.32
N ARG A 17 1.69 3.36 1.79
CA ARG A 17 1.36 1.94 1.63
C ARG A 17 0.07 1.57 2.33
N ALA A 18 -0.18 2.09 3.53
CA ALA A 18 -1.43 1.89 4.25
C ALA A 18 -2.65 2.32 3.43
N ARG A 19 -2.58 3.48 2.77
CA ARG A 19 -3.66 3.97 1.89
C ARG A 19 -3.85 3.12 0.66
N MET A 20 -2.76 2.65 0.03
CA MET A 20 -2.84 1.74 -1.10
C MET A 20 -3.43 0.37 -0.70
N LEU A 21 -3.02 -0.18 0.44
CA LEU A 21 -3.60 -1.38 1.03
C LEU A 21 -5.09 -1.21 1.29
N GLN A 22 -5.51 -0.09 1.90
CA GLN A 22 -6.93 0.20 2.14
C GLN A 22 -7.74 0.25 0.84
N ALA A 23 -7.19 0.80 -0.24
CA ALA A 23 -7.86 0.83 -1.54
C ALA A 23 -8.06 -0.60 -2.10
N LEU A 24 -7.08 -1.48 -1.95
CA LEU A 24 -7.15 -2.88 -2.39
C LEU A 24 -8.09 -3.76 -1.54
N MET A 25 -8.33 -3.40 -0.28
CA MET A 25 -9.29 -4.12 0.58
C MET A 25 -10.72 -4.11 0.03
N GLY A 26 -11.03 -3.25 -0.96
CA GLY A 26 -12.29 -3.29 -1.71
C GLY A 26 -12.46 -4.54 -2.60
N GLY A 27 -11.44 -5.39 -2.74
CA GLY A 27 -11.52 -6.66 -3.47
C GLY A 27 -11.42 -6.54 -4.99
N ILE A 28 -11.08 -5.34 -5.49
CA ILE A 28 -10.83 -5.07 -6.90
C ILE A 28 -9.35 -4.79 -7.12
N ALA A 29 -8.81 -5.26 -8.24
CA ALA A 29 -7.47 -4.89 -8.66
C ALA A 29 -7.49 -3.44 -9.16
N LEU A 30 -6.65 -2.59 -8.56
CA LEU A 30 -6.51 -1.19 -8.95
C LEU A 30 -5.20 -0.97 -9.73
N PRO A 31 -5.23 -0.21 -10.84
CA PRO A 31 -4.02 0.25 -11.51
C PRO A 31 -3.12 1.10 -10.60
N ALA A 32 -1.80 1.07 -10.84
CA ALA A 32 -0.83 1.84 -10.06
C ALA A 32 -1.13 3.36 -10.02
N GLY A 33 -1.66 3.92 -11.11
CA GLY A 33 -2.08 5.33 -11.16
C GLY A 33 -3.26 5.64 -10.24
N GLU A 34 -4.22 4.71 -10.10
CA GLU A 34 -5.36 4.86 -9.20
C GLU A 34 -4.92 4.71 -7.74
N LEU A 35 -4.02 3.76 -7.46
CA LEU A 35 -3.41 3.62 -6.13
C LEU A 35 -2.63 4.88 -5.72
N ALA A 36 -1.87 5.46 -6.64
CA ALA A 36 -1.17 6.72 -6.43
C ALA A 36 -2.14 7.87 -6.13
N MET A 37 -3.27 7.93 -6.84
CA MET A 37 -4.32 8.93 -6.57
C MET A 37 -4.93 8.75 -5.18
N CYS A 38 -5.28 7.53 -4.77
CA CYS A 38 -5.81 7.24 -3.43
C CYS A 38 -4.82 7.61 -2.30
N ALA A 39 -3.52 7.42 -2.55
CA ALA A 39 -2.45 7.72 -1.62
C ALA A 39 -1.93 9.17 -1.70
N ASN A 40 -2.43 9.98 -2.65
CA ASN A 40 -1.98 11.35 -2.91
C ASN A 40 -0.46 11.45 -3.15
N VAL A 41 0.07 10.53 -3.97
CA VAL A 41 1.47 10.51 -4.39
C VAL A 41 1.58 10.53 -5.91
N ALA A 42 2.77 10.77 -6.43
CA ALA A 42 3.00 10.69 -7.86
C ALA A 42 2.99 9.22 -8.33
N PRO A 43 2.58 8.93 -9.59
CA PRO A 43 2.43 7.55 -10.08
C PRO A 43 3.69 6.69 -9.99
N GLN A 44 4.88 7.29 -10.08
CA GLN A 44 6.14 6.55 -10.00
C GLN A 44 6.40 6.01 -8.58
N THR A 45 5.88 6.69 -7.56
CA THR A 45 5.98 6.27 -6.15
C THR A 45 5.19 5.00 -5.87
N ALA A 46 4.07 4.78 -6.56
CA ALA A 46 3.27 3.56 -6.39
C ALA A 46 3.97 2.29 -6.95
N SER A 47 4.96 2.46 -7.83
CA SER A 47 5.69 1.34 -8.47
C SER A 47 7.05 1.04 -7.85
N ALA A 48 7.52 1.87 -6.90
CA ALA A 48 8.83 1.75 -6.26
C ALA A 48 8.80 0.81 -5.05
#